data_AF-A0A931VUZ2-F1
#
_entry.id   AF-A0A931VUZ2-F1
#
_cell.length_a   1.000
_cell.length_b   1.000
_cell.length_c   1.000
_cell.angle_alpha   90.00
_cell.angle_beta   90.00
_cell.angle_gamma   90.00
#
_symmetry.space_group_name_H-M   'P 1'
#
loop_
_entity.id
_entity.type
_entity.pdbx_description
1 polymer ?
#
loop_
_entity_poly.entity_id
_entity_poly.type
_entity_poly.pdbx_seq_one_letter_code
_entity_poly.pdbx_strand_id
1 'polypeptide(L)'
;MSNTLIIIGGIFHLGFAVFHLFFWRLFNWKKDLASLTYINRAVMQILNLCLTFVFFVAAYISIFHSRELVATSLGNVILVSISAFWFLRLIEQIIFFGLKKRLSITLTILFFAGFVIYLFPLLFIV
;
A
#
# COMPACT_ATOMS: atom_id res chain seq x y z
N MET A 1 18.22 -7.45 -11.38
CA MET A 1 17.78 -7.56 -9.97
C MET A 1 16.67 -6.56 -9.65
N SER A 2 16.87 -5.26 -9.90
CA SER A 2 15.89 -4.21 -9.56
C SER A 2 14.53 -4.35 -10.24
N ASN A 3 14.49 -4.73 -11.52
CA ASN A 3 13.22 -4.98 -12.24
C ASN A 3 12.39 -6.09 -11.57
N THR A 4 13.03 -7.19 -11.19
CA THR A 4 12.36 -8.32 -10.51
C THR A 4 11.78 -7.89 -9.18
N LEU A 5 12.50 -7.06 -8.41
CA LEU A 5 12.03 -6.55 -7.12
C LEU A 5 10.79 -5.66 -7.26
N ILE A 6 10.77 -4.80 -8.29
CA ILE A 6 9.59 -3.95 -8.58
C ILE A 6 8.39 -4.80 -8.99
N ILE A 7 8.59 -5.84 -9.81
CA ILE A 7 7.50 -6.77 -10.16
C ILE A 7 6.94 -7.47 -8.91
N ILE A 8 7.80 -7.89 -7.98
CA ILE A 8 7.39 -8.43 -6.67
C ILE A 8 6.58 -7.38 -5.89
N GLY A 9 7.02 -6.12 -5.89
CA GLY A 9 6.27 -5.00 -5.33
C GLY A 9 4.88 -4.85 -5.95
N GLY A 10 4.75 -5.06 -7.26
CA GLY A 10 3.46 -5.04 -7.93
C GLY A 10 2.51 -6.17 -7.49
N ILE A 11 3.04 -7.39 -7.31
CA ILE A 11 2.25 -8.51 -6.73
C ILE A 11 1.87 -8.20 -5.28
N PHE A 12 2.77 -7.59 -4.52
CA PHE A 12 2.51 -7.14 -3.16
C PHE A 12 1.36 -6.11 -3.10
N HIS A 13 1.34 -5.13 -4.02
CA HIS A 13 0.22 -4.19 -4.17
C HIS A 13 -1.09 -4.88 -4.54
N LEU A 14 -1.08 -5.89 -5.44
CA LEU A 14 -2.28 -6.68 -5.74
C LEU A 14 -2.83 -7.37 -4.49
N GLY A 15 -1.95 -7.97 -3.68
CA GLY A 15 -2.33 -8.56 -2.41
C GLY A 15 -3.01 -7.55 -1.49
N PHE A 16 -2.47 -6.32 -1.41
CA PHE A 16 -3.07 -5.24 -0.63
C PHE A 16 -4.39 -4.73 -1.19
N ALA A 17 -4.55 -4.64 -2.50
CA ALA A 17 -5.82 -4.29 -3.15
C ALA A 17 -6.91 -5.31 -2.79
N VAL A 18 -6.59 -6.60 -2.93
CA VAL A 18 -7.50 -7.70 -2.55
C VAL A 18 -7.82 -7.65 -1.05
N PHE A 19 -6.82 -7.43 -0.19
CA PHE A 19 -7.03 -7.27 1.25
C PHE A 19 -8.00 -6.13 1.58
N HIS A 20 -7.89 -4.97 0.91
CA HIS A 20 -8.78 -3.82 1.13
C HIS A 20 -10.21 -4.06 0.61
N LEU A 21 -10.36 -4.83 -0.47
CA LEU A 21 -11.68 -5.33 -0.88
C LEU A 21 -12.30 -6.12 0.29
N PHE A 22 -11.57 -6.98 0.99
CA PHE A 22 -12.21 -7.75 2.07
C PHE A 22 -12.54 -6.96 3.36
N PHE A 23 -12.29 -5.65 3.45
CA PHE A 23 -12.53 -4.86 4.67
C PHE A 23 -13.97 -4.91 5.15
N TRP A 24 -14.94 -4.92 4.23
CA TRP A 24 -16.36 -5.02 4.60
C TRP A 24 -16.66 -6.28 5.43
N ARG A 25 -15.93 -7.37 5.18
CA ARG A 25 -16.09 -8.66 5.85
C ARG A 25 -15.17 -8.79 7.04
N LEU A 26 -13.89 -8.45 6.88
CA LEU A 26 -12.87 -8.61 7.93
C LEU A 26 -13.16 -7.76 9.17
N PHE A 27 -13.69 -6.56 8.97
CA PHE A 27 -13.99 -5.61 10.04
C PHE A 27 -15.48 -5.43 10.30
N ASN A 28 -16.33 -6.33 9.77
CA ASN A 28 -17.77 -6.32 9.97
C ASN A 28 -18.42 -4.94 9.76
N TRP A 29 -18.00 -4.20 8.73
CA TRP A 29 -18.35 -2.79 8.54
C TRP A 29 -19.85 -2.54 8.42
N LYS A 30 -20.63 -3.53 8.00
CA LYS A 30 -22.10 -3.45 7.99
C LYS A 30 -22.66 -3.15 9.39
N LYS A 31 -22.07 -3.74 10.44
CA LYS A 31 -22.45 -3.51 11.83
C LYS A 31 -21.69 -2.32 12.40
N ASP A 32 -20.37 -2.30 12.25
CA ASP A 32 -19.52 -1.41 13.05
C ASP A 32 -19.52 0.04 12.53
N LEU A 33 -19.81 0.27 11.23
CA LEU A 33 -20.00 1.63 10.70
C LEU A 33 -21.44 2.14 10.82
N ALA A 34 -22.38 1.33 11.32
CA ALA A 34 -23.79 1.73 11.43
C ALA A 34 -24.02 2.85 12.45
N SER A 35 -23.14 2.98 13.44
CA SER A 35 -23.17 4.04 14.45
C SER A 35 -22.69 5.40 13.92
N LEU A 36 -22.06 5.44 12.75
CA LEU A 36 -21.59 6.68 12.13
C LEU A 36 -22.73 7.42 11.43
N THR A 37 -22.59 8.75 11.32
CA THR A 37 -23.45 9.55 10.44
C THR A 37 -23.35 9.05 9.00
N TYR A 38 -24.38 9.32 8.20
CA TYR A 38 -24.39 8.94 6.79
C TYR A 38 -23.13 9.40 6.05
N ILE A 39 -22.74 10.66 6.25
CA ILE A 39 -21.56 11.26 5.59
C ILE A 39 -20.29 10.52 6.00
N ASN A 40 -20.03 10.32 7.29
CA ASN A 40 -18.79 9.67 7.75
C ASN A 40 -18.71 8.21 7.29
N ARG A 41 -19.83 7.48 7.31
CA ARG A 41 -19.88 6.12 6.77
C ARG A 41 -19.58 6.08 5.28
N ALA A 42 -20.13 7.00 4.49
CA ALA A 42 -19.88 7.10 3.06
C ALA A 42 -18.41 7.45 2.77
N VAL A 43 -17.84 8.41 3.49
CA VAL A 43 -16.42 8.81 3.36
C VAL A 43 -15.50 7.61 3.61
N MET A 44 -15.73 6.82 4.65
CA MET A 44 -14.92 5.62 4.93
C MET A 44 -14.95 4.60 3.77
N GLN A 45 -16.11 4.39 3.15
CA GLN A 45 -16.25 3.48 2.00
C GLN A 45 -15.52 4.03 0.77
N ILE A 46 -15.72 5.31 0.47
CA ILE A 46 -15.09 5.97 -0.68
C ILE A 46 -13.56 5.95 -0.53
N LEU A 47 -13.03 6.29 0.64
CA LEU A 47 -11.59 6.25 0.90
C LEU A 47 -11.01 4.84 0.72
N ASN A 48 -11.71 3.80 1.18
CA ASN A 48 -11.28 2.41 0.97
C ASN A 48 -11.25 2.02 -0.50
N LEU A 49 -12.28 2.38 -1.26
CA LEU A 49 -12.37 2.07 -2.70
C LEU A 49 -11.33 2.85 -3.51
N CYS A 50 -11.16 4.15 -3.24
CA CYS A 50 -10.12 4.97 -3.87
C CYS A 50 -8.72 4.43 -3.58
N LEU A 51 -8.44 4.04 -2.33
CA LEU A 51 -7.15 3.46 -1.97
C LEU A 51 -6.92 2.10 -2.64
N THR A 52 -7.96 1.26 -2.70
CA THR A 52 -7.92 -0.02 -3.42
C THR A 52 -7.58 0.20 -4.90
N PHE A 53 -8.21 1.19 -5.55
CA PHE A 53 -7.91 1.56 -6.93
C PHE A 53 -6.45 2.01 -7.09
N VAL A 54 -5.94 2.85 -6.19
CA VAL A 54 -4.52 3.27 -6.21
C VAL A 54 -3.58 2.06 -6.08
N PHE A 55 -3.90 1.06 -5.26
CA PHE A 55 -3.11 -0.17 -5.21
C PHE A 55 -3.15 -0.97 -6.51
N PHE A 56 -4.30 -1.05 -7.21
CA PHE A 56 -4.35 -1.66 -8.54
C PHE A 56 -3.49 -0.90 -9.56
N VAL A 57 -3.51 0.42 -9.53
CA VAL A 57 -2.65 1.24 -10.41
C VAL A 57 -1.18 1.00 -10.09
N ALA A 58 -0.80 1.06 -8.81
CA ALA A 58 0.58 0.82 -8.37
C ALA A 58 1.07 -0.59 -8.74
N ALA A 59 0.19 -1.59 -8.63
CA ALA A 59 0.46 -2.94 -9.11
C ALA A 59 0.70 -2.99 -10.63
N TYR A 60 -0.23 -2.42 -11.41
CA TYR A 60 -0.16 -2.42 -12.87
C TYR A 60 1.15 -1.79 -13.36
N ILE A 61 1.48 -0.60 -12.89
CA ILE A 61 2.71 0.08 -13.32
C ILE A 61 3.97 -0.69 -12.91
N SER A 62 3.96 -1.32 -11.72
CA SER A 62 5.11 -2.09 -11.23
C SER A 62 5.33 -3.39 -12.00
N ILE A 63 4.25 -4.05 -12.45
CA ILE A 63 4.33 -5.31 -13.20
C ILE A 63 4.68 -5.05 -14.67
N PHE A 64 4.00 -4.09 -15.31
CA PHE A 64 4.07 -3.91 -16.76
C PHE A 64 5.07 -2.83 -17.20
N HIS A 65 5.39 -1.87 -16.33
CA HIS A 65 6.29 -0.74 -16.64
C HIS A 65 7.54 -0.70 -15.75
N SER A 66 7.95 -1.85 -15.19
CA SER A 66 9.08 -1.92 -14.25
C SER A 66 10.39 -1.34 -14.82
N ARG A 67 10.63 -1.51 -16.14
CA ARG A 67 11.83 -1.00 -16.82
C ARG A 67 11.83 0.52 -16.92
N GLU A 68 10.68 1.11 -17.23
CA GLU A 68 10.54 2.58 -17.29
C GLU A 68 10.67 3.21 -15.90
N LEU A 69 10.15 2.52 -14.87
CA LEU A 69 10.26 2.95 -13.48
C LEU A 69 11.72 3.11 -13.02
N VAL A 70 12.63 2.25 -13.48
CA VAL A 70 14.05 2.32 -13.09
C VAL A 70 14.91 3.17 -14.02
N ALA A 71 14.51 3.29 -15.30
CA ALA A 71 15.36 3.91 -16.32
C ALA A 71 15.14 5.43 -16.47
N THR A 72 14.05 5.97 -15.92
CA THR A 72 13.64 7.36 -16.17
C THR A 72 13.58 8.17 -14.88
N SER A 73 13.79 9.48 -14.99
CA SER A 73 13.65 10.40 -13.86
C SER A 73 12.22 10.40 -13.30
N LEU A 74 11.21 10.38 -14.18
CA LEU A 74 9.81 10.26 -13.79
C LEU A 74 9.53 8.94 -13.07
N GLY A 75 10.06 7.84 -13.58
CA GLY A 75 9.99 6.52 -12.96
C GLY A 75 10.54 6.52 -11.54
N ASN A 76 11.72 7.14 -11.35
CA ASN A 76 12.33 7.27 -10.03
C ASN A 76 11.48 8.10 -9.08
N VAL A 77 10.86 9.19 -9.54
CA VAL A 77 9.90 9.97 -8.71
C VAL A 77 8.72 9.11 -8.29
N ILE A 78 8.19 8.26 -9.18
CA ILE A 78 7.10 7.32 -8.84
C ILE A 78 7.57 6.31 -7.79
N LEU A 79 8.76 5.70 -7.95
CA LEU A 79 9.32 4.77 -6.97
C LEU A 79 9.51 5.43 -5.59
N VAL A 80 10.06 6.66 -5.55
CA VAL A 80 10.19 7.45 -4.32
C VAL A 80 8.82 7.69 -3.69
N SER A 81 7.82 8.04 -4.50
CA SER A 81 6.47 8.33 -4.02
C SER A 81 5.80 7.09 -3.42
N ILE A 82 5.96 5.92 -4.05
CA ILE A 82 5.46 4.64 -3.51
C ILE A 82 6.20 4.26 -2.22
N SER A 83 7.52 4.44 -2.19
CA SER A 83 8.32 4.20 -0.99
C SER A 83 7.87 5.09 0.17
N ALA A 84 7.72 6.40 -0.08
CA ALA A 84 7.23 7.37 0.90
C ALA A 84 5.82 7.05 1.38
N PHE A 85 4.92 6.60 0.49
CA PHE A 85 3.58 6.14 0.87
C PHE A 85 3.65 4.99 1.90
N TRP A 86 4.48 3.97 1.65
CA TRP A 86 4.62 2.84 2.58
C TRP A 86 5.27 3.24 3.91
N PHE A 87 6.24 4.16 3.87
CA PHE A 87 6.85 4.71 5.08
C PHE A 87 5.87 5.52 5.92
N LEU A 88 5.06 6.37 5.27
CA LEU A 88 3.97 7.09 5.95
C LEU A 88 2.99 6.11 6.58
N ARG A 89 2.56 5.09 5.83
CA ARG A 89 1.68 4.03 6.35
C ARG A 89 2.28 3.27 7.53
N LEU A 90 3.58 3.02 7.52
CA LEU A 90 4.29 2.42 8.63
C LEU A 90 4.20 3.29 9.89
N ILE A 91 4.42 4.59 9.76
CA ILE A 91 4.30 5.56 10.86
C ILE A 91 2.86 5.59 11.39
N GLU A 92 1.87 5.73 10.51
CA GLU A 92 0.45 5.73 10.86
C GLU A 92 0.06 4.44 11.60
N GLN A 93 0.57 3.28 11.16
CA GLN A 93 0.30 2.00 11.84
C GLN A 93 0.80 2.00 13.28
N ILE A 94 2.00 2.54 13.52
CA ILE A 94 2.59 2.61 14.87
C ILE A 94 1.79 3.58 15.74
N ILE A 95 1.44 4.77 15.21
CA ILE A 95 0.73 5.81 15.96
C ILE A 95 -0.69 5.39 16.30
N PHE A 96 -1.47 4.90 15.33
CA PHE A 96 -2.90 4.64 15.50
C PHE A 96 -3.23 3.25 16.05
N PHE A 97 -2.41 2.23 15.75
CA PHE A 97 -2.69 0.85 16.15
C PHE A 97 -1.70 0.30 17.19
N GLY A 98 -0.54 0.93 17.36
CA GLY A 98 0.54 0.46 18.25
C GLY A 98 1.08 -0.93 17.87
N LEU A 99 2.02 -1.45 18.65
CA LEU A 99 2.70 -2.72 18.35
C LEU A 99 2.39 -3.85 19.34
N LYS A 100 1.19 -3.84 19.93
CA LYS A 100 0.81 -4.82 20.97
C LYS A 100 0.10 -6.06 20.43
N LYS A 101 -0.66 -5.92 19.34
CA LYS A 101 -1.47 -6.99 18.76
C LYS A 101 -0.72 -7.64 17.60
N ARG A 102 -0.81 -8.98 17.49
CA ARG A 102 -0.15 -9.76 16.43
C ARG A 102 -0.44 -9.21 15.03
N LEU A 103 -1.70 -8.94 14.72
CA LEU A 103 -2.10 -8.38 13.43
C LEU A 103 -1.44 -7.03 13.14
N SER A 104 -1.34 -6.16 14.14
CA SER A 104 -0.68 -4.86 13.98
C SER A 104 0.80 -5.03 13.67
N ILE A 105 1.50 -5.90 14.41
CA ILE A 105 2.92 -6.24 14.17
C ILE A 105 3.11 -6.80 12.75
N THR A 106 2.24 -7.72 12.31
CA THR A 106 2.29 -8.29 10.96
C THR A 106 2.14 -7.19 9.91
N LEU A 107 1.15 -6.30 10.05
CA LEU A 107 0.96 -5.19 9.11
C LEU A 107 2.15 -4.21 9.11
N THR A 108 2.71 -3.89 10.28
CA THR A 108 3.93 -3.08 10.40
C THR A 108 5.09 -3.69 9.61
N ILE A 109 5.34 -5.01 9.75
CA ILE A 109 6.39 -5.70 9.00
C ILE A 109 6.11 -5.64 7.49
N LEU A 110 4.87 -5.84 7.07
CA LEU A 110 4.49 -5.74 5.66
C LEU A 110 4.69 -4.33 5.12
N PHE A 111 4.29 -3.28 5.84
CA PHE A 111 4.49 -1.89 5.41
C PHE A 111 5.97 -1.54 5.31
N PHE A 112 6.78 -2.00 6.27
CA PHE A 112 8.22 -1.85 6.19
C PHE A 112 8.81 -2.60 4.98
N ALA A 113 8.32 -3.81 4.68
CA ALA A 113 8.72 -4.53 3.48
C ALA A 113 8.36 -3.76 2.20
N GLY A 114 7.15 -3.19 2.12
CA GLY A 114 6.73 -2.34 1.00
C GLY A 114 7.64 -1.12 0.82
N PHE A 115 8.01 -0.45 1.92
CA PHE A 115 8.97 0.65 1.90
C PHE A 115 10.33 0.21 1.32
N VAL A 116 10.89 -0.89 1.83
CA VAL A 116 12.20 -1.39 1.40
C VAL A 116 12.19 -1.87 -0.05
N ILE A 117 11.13 -2.56 -0.50
CA ILE A 117 10.98 -3.05 -1.87
C ILE A 117 11.13 -1.91 -2.89
N TYR A 118 10.57 -0.73 -2.61
CA TYR A 118 10.59 0.41 -3.52
C TYR A 118 11.75 1.38 -3.26
N LEU A 119 12.29 1.42 -2.04
CA LEU A 119 13.52 2.19 -1.74
C LEU A 119 14.77 1.53 -2.34
N PHE A 120 14.88 0.21 -2.25
CA PHE A 120 16.10 -0.51 -2.62
C PHE A 120 16.53 -0.26 -4.07
N PRO A 121 15.64 -0.33 -5.09
CA PRO A 121 15.99 0.01 -6.47
C PRO A 121 16.64 1.39 -6.60
N LEU A 122 16.22 2.39 -5.82
CA LEU A 122 16.73 3.76 -5.91
C LEU A 122 18.16 3.91 -5.38
N LEU A 123 18.58 3.08 -4.43
CA LEU A 123 19.90 3.16 -3.80
C LEU A 123 21.00 2.44 -4.59
N PHE A 124 20.63 1.51 -5.48
CA PHE A 124 21.56 0.61 -6.19
C PHE A 124 21.43 0.67 -7.72
N ILE A 125 20.67 1.64 -8.25
CA ILE A 125 20.58 1.94 -9.69
C ILE A 125 21.36 3.21 -10.07
N VAL A 126 21.82 3.98 -9.07
CA VAL A 126 22.80 5.06 -9.25
C VAL A 126 24.20 4.49 -9.44
#